data_AF-A0A9W6G5E0-F1
#
_entry.id   AF-A0A9W6G5E0-F1
#
_cell.length_a   1.000
_cell.length_b   1.000
_cell.length_c   1.000
_cell.angle_alpha   90.00
_cell.angle_beta   90.00
_cell.angle_gamma   90.00
#
_symmetry.space_group_name_H-M   'P 1'
#
loop_
_entity.id
_entity.type
_entity.pdbx_description
1 polymer ?
#
loop_
_entity_poly.entity_id
_entity_poly.type
_entity_poly.pdbx_seq_one_letter_code
_entity_poly.pdbx_strand_id
1 'polypeptide(L)'
;MITPYFEIKTTFTRSAGSEQLREHVYIYGLELEGDGEIAMRFRPEHRHQHAEASLTIRVDESNWIKTGAEYLGGQHLVSTVTTREHTNWSLSPVDTESDEIWLRLIRAGGTITVAHADDGVDYTTIASTYLPGGVPVMAGIASTRPVHESFWDAAQDLDIDVD
;
A
#
# COMPACT_ATOMS: atom_id res chain seq x y z
N MET A 1 16.01 15.49 7.52
CA MET A 1 15.74 15.27 8.97
C MET A 1 14.56 14.34 9.01
N ILE A 2 14.73 13.09 9.44
CA ILE A 2 13.68 12.07 9.38
C ILE A 2 12.61 12.46 10.41
N THR A 3 11.47 12.94 9.93
CA THR A 3 10.25 13.13 10.74
C THR A 3 9.90 11.77 11.37
N PRO A 4 9.59 11.67 12.67
CA PRO A 4 9.44 10.36 13.30
C PRO A 4 8.30 9.60 12.65
N TYR A 5 8.63 8.48 12.00
CA TYR A 5 7.66 7.46 11.64
C TYR A 5 7.01 6.97 12.93
N PHE A 6 5.69 6.99 12.98
CA PHE A 6 4.96 6.42 14.11
C PHE A 6 4.26 5.14 13.68
N GLU A 7 4.22 4.19 14.63
CA GLU A 7 3.39 3.00 14.53
C GLU A 7 1.99 3.34 15.05
N ILE A 8 0.98 3.20 14.21
CA ILE A 8 -0.42 3.24 14.65
C ILE A 8 -1.05 1.88 14.41
N LYS A 9 -1.66 1.33 15.47
CA LYS A 9 -2.62 0.24 15.36
C LYS A 9 -4.00 0.81 15.02
N THR A 10 -4.58 0.36 13.91
CA THR A 10 -5.88 0.80 13.41
C THR A 10 -6.65 -0.37 12.79
N THR A 11 -7.76 -0.06 12.13
CA THR A 11 -8.63 -1.03 11.47
C THR A 11 -8.93 -0.58 10.05
N PHE A 12 -8.98 -1.56 9.16
CA PHE A 12 -9.55 -1.48 7.82
C PHE A 12 -10.85 -2.27 7.78
N THR A 13 -11.93 -1.62 7.39
CA THR A 13 -13.18 -2.27 7.01
C THR A 13 -13.23 -2.40 5.50
N ARG A 14 -13.58 -3.59 4.99
CA ARG A 14 -13.86 -3.85 3.57
C ARG A 14 -15.14 -4.65 3.37
N SER A 15 -15.77 -4.49 2.21
CA SER A 15 -16.89 -5.33 1.78
C SER A 15 -16.38 -6.57 1.02
N ALA A 16 -16.90 -7.75 1.34
CA ALA A 16 -16.75 -8.97 0.56
C ALA A 16 -18.13 -9.55 0.24
N GLY A 17 -18.66 -9.24 -0.94
CA GLY A 17 -20.08 -9.49 -1.23
C GLY A 17 -20.98 -8.67 -0.30
N SER A 18 -21.88 -9.34 0.43
CA SER A 18 -22.77 -8.69 1.42
C SER A 18 -22.16 -8.54 2.81
N GLU A 19 -20.96 -9.09 3.05
CA GLU A 19 -20.33 -9.08 4.37
C GLU A 19 -19.39 -7.89 4.53
N GLN A 20 -19.32 -7.32 5.74
CA GLN A 20 -18.25 -6.42 6.14
C GLN A 20 -17.20 -7.19 6.93
N LEU A 21 -15.96 -7.13 6.46
CA LEU A 21 -14.80 -7.70 7.11
C LEU A 21 -13.97 -6.59 7.74
N ARG A 22 -13.48 -6.83 8.95
CA ARG A 22 -12.60 -5.93 9.70
C ARG A 22 -11.22 -6.55 9.86
N GLU A 23 -10.20 -5.81 9.51
CA GLU A 23 -8.80 -6.22 9.58
C GLU A 23 -8.04 -5.24 10.48
N HIS A 24 -7.35 -5.75 11.50
CA HIS A 24 -6.45 -4.94 12.30
C HIS A 24 -5.12 -4.78 11.57
N VAL A 25 -4.66 -3.55 11.46
CA VAL A 25 -3.43 -3.20 10.75
C VAL A 25 -2.56 -2.27 11.58
N TYR A 26 -1.26 -2.43 11.45
CA TYR A 26 -0.25 -1.51 11.95
C TYR A 26 0.27 -0.71 10.77
N ILE A 27 0.26 0.61 10.86
CA ILE A 27 0.81 1.50 9.83
C ILE A 27 2.06 2.16 10.39
N TYR A 28 3.15 2.07 9.63
CA TYR A 28 4.45 2.69 9.89
C TYR A 28 4.63 3.77 8.85
N GLY A 29 4.48 5.02 9.28
CA GLY A 29 4.27 6.11 8.36
C GLY A 29 4.20 7.46 9.02
N LEU A 30 3.64 8.40 8.28
CA LEU A 30 3.42 9.78 8.71
C LEU A 30 2.06 10.29 8.24
N GLU A 31 1.66 11.42 8.82
CA GLU A 31 0.47 12.14 8.39
C GLU A 31 0.80 13.04 7.20
N LEU A 32 0.04 12.90 6.10
CA LEU A 32 0.07 13.81 4.97
C LEU A 32 -1.11 14.78 5.06
N GLU A 33 -0.81 16.06 5.19
CA GLU A 33 -1.82 17.15 5.25
C GLU A 33 -2.48 17.42 3.89
N GLY A 34 -1.80 17.09 2.79
CA GLY A 34 -2.21 17.42 1.43
C GLY A 34 -1.74 16.39 0.41
N ASP A 35 -1.28 16.91 -0.73
CA ASP A 35 -0.73 16.14 -1.83
C ASP A 35 0.66 15.59 -1.46
N GLY A 36 1.09 14.55 -2.16
CA GLY A 36 2.39 13.92 -1.91
C GLY A 36 2.47 12.51 -2.46
N GLU A 37 3.66 11.94 -2.36
CA GLU A 37 4.00 10.62 -2.86
C GLU A 37 4.63 9.79 -1.74
N ILE A 38 4.21 8.53 -1.65
CA ILE A 38 4.95 7.53 -0.88
C ILE A 38 5.37 6.42 -1.84
N ALA A 39 6.58 5.90 -1.64
CA ALA A 39 7.16 4.85 -2.44
C ALA A 39 7.76 3.76 -1.56
N MET A 40 7.64 2.51 -2.01
CA MET A 40 8.23 1.35 -1.33
C MET A 40 8.94 0.46 -2.33
N ARG A 41 10.16 0.04 -1.98
CA ARG A 41 10.88 -1.06 -2.62
C ARG A 41 10.85 -2.27 -1.70
N PHE A 42 10.47 -3.43 -2.22
CA PHE A 42 10.40 -4.63 -1.42
C PHE A 42 10.69 -5.90 -2.24
N ARG A 43 11.18 -6.93 -1.56
CA ARG A 43 11.38 -8.27 -2.15
C ARG A 43 10.27 -9.18 -1.61
N PRO A 44 9.30 -9.61 -2.43
CA PRO A 44 8.24 -10.48 -1.96
C PRO A 44 8.77 -11.87 -1.60
N GLU A 45 8.30 -12.43 -0.48
CA GLU A 45 8.60 -13.83 -0.17
C GLU A 45 7.91 -14.78 -1.15
N HIS A 46 8.64 -15.78 -1.64
CA HIS A 46 8.33 -16.54 -2.85
C HIS A 46 6.94 -17.22 -2.92
N ARG A 47 6.16 -17.31 -1.83
CA ARG A 47 4.93 -18.15 -1.78
C ARG A 47 3.79 -17.66 -0.88
N HIS A 48 3.79 -16.40 -0.44
CA HIS A 48 2.73 -15.89 0.44
C HIS A 48 1.55 -15.35 -0.38
N GLN A 49 0.33 -15.83 -0.09
CA GLN A 49 -0.91 -15.42 -0.78
C GLN A 49 -1.39 -14.02 -0.37
N HIS A 50 -0.85 -13.46 0.71
CA HIS A 50 -1.17 -12.14 1.22
C HIS A 50 0.11 -11.37 1.44
N ALA A 51 0.09 -10.10 1.05
CA ALA A 51 1.20 -9.20 1.30
C ALA A 51 1.41 -9.04 2.81
N GLU A 52 2.59 -9.42 3.32
CA GLU A 52 2.96 -9.19 4.73
C GLU A 52 3.25 -7.70 5.01
N ALA A 53 3.63 -6.97 3.96
CA ALA A 53 3.82 -5.53 3.92
C ALA A 53 3.11 -4.96 2.69
N SER A 54 2.39 -3.85 2.88
CA SER A 54 1.71 -3.14 1.79
C SER A 54 1.88 -1.64 1.95
N LEU A 55 2.08 -0.92 0.86
CA LEU A 55 2.04 0.54 0.86
C LEU A 55 0.59 1.00 0.98
N THR A 56 0.32 2.01 1.81
CA THR A 56 -1.04 2.38 2.21
C THR A 56 -1.22 3.89 2.29
N ILE A 57 -2.41 4.35 1.89
CA ILE A 57 -2.96 5.66 2.26
C ILE A 57 -4.34 5.42 2.90
N ARG A 58 -4.54 5.95 4.11
CA ARG A 58 -5.76 5.78 4.91
C ARG A 58 -6.30 7.13 5.36
N VAL A 59 -7.52 7.46 4.94
CA VAL A 59 -8.30 8.58 5.50
C VAL A 59 -8.94 8.11 6.81
N ASP A 60 -9.67 7.00 6.78
CA ASP A 60 -10.34 6.43 7.96
C ASP A 60 -10.54 4.91 7.83
N GLU A 61 -11.32 4.30 8.74
CA GLU A 61 -11.56 2.85 8.77
C GLU A 61 -12.23 2.31 7.49
N SER A 62 -13.01 3.14 6.80
CA SER A 62 -13.78 2.76 5.60
C SER A 62 -13.25 3.42 4.33
N ASN A 63 -12.23 4.28 4.43
CA ASN A 63 -11.67 5.04 3.32
C ASN A 63 -10.16 4.86 3.27
N TRP A 64 -9.70 3.88 2.50
CA TRP A 64 -8.28 3.51 2.42
C TRP A 64 -7.93 2.77 1.14
N ILE A 65 -6.64 2.76 0.83
CA ILE A 65 -6.03 1.95 -0.22
C ILE A 65 -4.80 1.25 0.37
N LYS A 66 -4.61 -0.02 0.01
CA LYS A 66 -3.37 -0.76 0.24
C LYS A 66 -2.92 -1.45 -1.05
N THR A 67 -1.62 -1.45 -1.30
CA THR A 67 -1.01 -2.11 -2.44
C THR A 67 0.26 -2.85 -2.02
N GLY A 68 0.42 -4.09 -2.47
CA GLY A 68 1.56 -4.95 -2.12
C GLY A 68 1.63 -6.14 -3.07
N ALA A 69 2.59 -7.05 -2.88
CA ALA A 69 2.64 -8.26 -3.72
C ALA A 69 1.91 -9.43 -3.09
N GLU A 70 1.22 -10.21 -3.92
CA GLU A 70 0.65 -11.50 -3.57
C GLU A 70 1.17 -12.56 -4.54
N TYR A 71 1.42 -13.78 -4.04
CA TYR A 71 1.74 -14.93 -4.88
C TYR A 71 0.48 -15.74 -5.16
N LEU A 72 -0.01 -15.68 -6.40
CA LEU A 72 -1.24 -16.35 -6.84
C LEU A 72 -1.02 -17.03 -8.19
N GLY A 73 -1.52 -18.26 -8.32
CA GLY A 73 -1.47 -18.98 -9.60
C GLY A 73 -0.05 -19.31 -10.10
N GLY A 74 0.98 -19.25 -9.24
CA GLY A 74 2.36 -19.55 -9.62
C GLY A 74 3.20 -18.34 -10.01
N GLN A 75 2.70 -17.11 -9.81
CA GLN A 75 3.43 -15.87 -10.09
C GLN A 75 3.18 -14.83 -8.99
N HIS A 76 4.10 -13.88 -8.88
CA HIS A 76 3.85 -12.65 -8.13
C HIS A 76 2.91 -11.73 -8.92
N LEU A 77 2.07 -11.01 -8.19
CA LEU A 77 1.15 -10.00 -8.70
C LEU A 77 1.17 -8.80 -7.76
N VAL A 78 1.10 -7.59 -8.29
CA VAL A 78 0.74 -6.42 -7.49
C VAL A 78 -0.76 -6.48 -7.21
N SER A 79 -1.09 -6.62 -5.93
CA SER A 79 -2.44 -6.67 -5.40
C SER A 79 -2.78 -5.32 -4.79
N THR A 80 -3.80 -4.66 -5.35
CA THR A 80 -4.30 -3.37 -4.86
C THR A 80 -5.73 -3.53 -4.39
N VAL A 81 -5.97 -3.17 -3.13
CA VAL A 81 -7.30 -3.15 -2.52
C VAL A 81 -7.65 -1.73 -2.14
N THR A 82 -8.80 -1.25 -2.61
CA THR A 82 -9.31 0.09 -2.30
C THR A 82 -10.67 -0.03 -1.65
N THR A 83 -10.94 0.74 -0.59
CA THR A 83 -12.26 0.81 0.04
C THR A 83 -12.68 2.26 0.26
N ARG A 84 -13.93 2.58 -0.07
CA ARG A 84 -14.58 3.88 0.19
C ARG A 84 -16.07 3.67 0.52
N GLU A 85 -16.85 3.30 -0.49
CA GLU A 85 -18.24 2.84 -0.34
C GLU A 85 -18.36 1.36 -0.69
N HIS A 86 -17.52 0.95 -1.64
CA HIS A 86 -17.32 -0.42 -2.07
C HIS A 86 -15.83 -0.75 -2.00
N THR A 87 -15.55 -2.03 -1.80
CA THR A 87 -14.20 -2.55 -1.94
C THR A 87 -13.97 -3.01 -3.36
N ASN A 88 -12.89 -2.52 -3.96
CA ASN A 88 -12.36 -3.04 -5.22
C ASN A 88 -11.04 -3.75 -4.94
N TRP A 89 -10.80 -4.83 -5.70
CA TRP A 89 -9.56 -5.59 -5.66
C TRP A 89 -9.08 -5.80 -7.10
N SER A 90 -7.88 -5.30 -7.39
CA SER A 90 -7.24 -5.45 -8.70
C SER A 90 -5.89 -6.11 -8.57
N LEU A 91 -5.56 -6.94 -9.56
CA LEU A 91 -4.29 -7.64 -9.66
C LEU A 91 -3.58 -7.20 -10.94
N SER A 92 -2.32 -6.85 -10.85
CA SER A 92 -1.46 -6.53 -12.00
C SER A 92 -0.25 -7.47 -12.02
N PRO A 93 0.11 -8.04 -13.19
CA PRO A 93 1.30 -8.87 -13.30
C PRO A 93 2.57 -8.04 -13.05
N VAL A 94 3.58 -8.69 -12.48
CA VAL A 94 4.96 -8.18 -12.42
C VAL A 94 5.83 -9.00 -13.36
N ASP A 95 6.98 -8.45 -13.74
CA ASP A 95 7.98 -9.22 -14.45
C ASP A 95 8.57 -10.29 -13.51
N THR A 96 8.63 -11.53 -13.99
CA THR A 96 9.22 -12.65 -13.24
C THR A 96 10.74 -12.63 -13.21
N GLU A 97 11.38 -11.77 -14.00
CA GLU A 97 12.85 -11.62 -13.99
C GLU A 97 13.35 -10.76 -12.81
N SER A 98 12.49 -9.94 -12.21
CA SER A 98 12.87 -9.11 -11.06
C SER A 98 12.50 -9.78 -9.73
N ASP A 99 13.46 -9.85 -8.80
CA ASP A 99 13.22 -10.28 -7.42
C ASP A 99 12.71 -9.12 -6.53
N GLU A 100 12.57 -7.91 -7.08
CA GLU A 100 12.20 -6.71 -6.36
C GLU A 100 11.02 -6.02 -7.06
N ILE A 101 10.15 -5.41 -6.26
CA ILE A 101 8.96 -4.70 -6.74
C ILE A 101 9.01 -3.29 -6.17
N TRP A 102 8.79 -2.29 -7.03
CA TRP A 102 8.67 -0.89 -6.65
C TRP A 102 7.23 -0.46 -6.77
N LEU A 103 6.69 0.14 -5.71
CA LEU A 103 5.35 0.67 -5.66
C LEU A 103 5.38 2.15 -5.30
N ARG A 104 4.46 2.92 -5.88
CA ARG A 104 4.18 4.30 -5.52
C ARG A 104 2.69 4.50 -5.30
N LEU A 105 2.36 5.26 -4.26
CA LEU A 105 1.04 5.87 -4.08
C LEU A 105 1.19 7.38 -4.15
N ILE A 106 0.56 7.98 -5.15
CA ILE A 106 0.62 9.42 -5.42
C ILE A 106 -0.75 10.00 -5.13
N ARG A 107 -0.81 10.94 -4.17
CA ARG A 107 -2.02 11.68 -3.81
C ARG A 107 -1.99 13.06 -4.48
N ALA A 108 -3.02 13.34 -5.28
CA ALA A 108 -3.26 14.66 -5.85
C ALA A 108 -4.74 15.03 -5.67
N GLY A 109 -5.03 15.95 -4.75
CA GLY A 109 -6.36 16.28 -4.28
C GLY A 109 -7.09 15.06 -3.73
N GLY A 110 -8.15 14.64 -4.44
CA GLY A 110 -8.95 13.46 -4.08
C GLY A 110 -8.56 12.18 -4.85
N THR A 111 -7.52 12.24 -5.68
CA THR A 111 -7.11 11.11 -6.53
C THR A 111 -5.88 10.44 -5.94
N ILE A 112 -5.95 9.13 -5.78
CA ILE A 112 -4.78 8.30 -5.47
C ILE A 112 -4.43 7.47 -6.69
N THR A 113 -3.20 7.62 -7.18
CA THR A 113 -2.65 6.83 -8.28
C THR A 113 -1.71 5.77 -7.73
N VAL A 114 -1.86 4.54 -8.21
CA VAL A 114 -0.93 3.44 -7.93
C VAL A 114 -0.04 3.24 -9.14
N ALA A 115 1.27 3.34 -8.93
CA ALA A 115 2.25 3.04 -9.96
C ALA A 115 3.21 1.94 -9.51
N HIS A 116 3.70 1.18 -10.48
CA HIS A 116 4.58 0.05 -10.28
C HIS A 116 5.75 0.12 -11.28
N ALA A 117 6.94 -0.32 -10.85
CA ALA A 117 8.09 -0.57 -11.72
C ALA A 117 8.79 -1.87 -11.30
N ASP A 118 9.38 -2.57 -12.27
CA ASP A 118 10.21 -3.76 -12.04
C ASP A 118 11.70 -3.41 -11.87
N ASP A 119 12.11 -2.19 -12.23
CA ASP A 119 13.50 -1.70 -12.23
C ASP A 119 13.73 -0.45 -11.35
N GLY A 120 12.66 0.05 -10.72
CA GLY A 120 12.68 1.28 -9.93
C GLY A 120 12.80 2.58 -10.73
N VAL A 121 12.70 2.53 -12.07
CA VAL A 121 12.84 3.68 -12.97
C VAL A 121 11.59 3.86 -13.83
N ASP A 122 11.16 2.84 -14.55
CA ASP A 122 10.08 2.91 -15.55
C ASP A 122 8.71 2.60 -14.92
N TYR A 123 8.16 3.57 -14.19
CA TYR A 123 6.87 3.42 -13.52
C TYR A 123 5.67 3.45 -14.46
N THR A 124 4.80 2.44 -14.33
CA THR A 124 3.51 2.35 -15.02
C THR A 124 2.36 2.49 -14.04
N THR A 125 1.36 3.32 -14.38
CA THR A 125 0.11 3.39 -13.60
C THR A 125 -0.70 2.11 -13.77
N ILE A 126 -0.99 1.44 -12.66
CA ILE A 126 -1.72 0.17 -12.63
C ILE A 126 -3.13 0.28 -12.02
N ALA A 127 -3.37 1.30 -11.21
CA ALA A 127 -4.69 1.59 -10.65
C ALA A 127 -4.81 3.08 -10.29
N SER A 128 -6.06 3.54 -10.19
CA SER A 128 -6.40 4.86 -9.63
C SER A 128 -7.70 4.73 -8.87
N THR A 129 -7.82 5.46 -7.76
CA THR A 129 -9.06 5.53 -7.00
C THR A 129 -9.28 6.92 -6.43
N TYR A 130 -10.49 7.17 -5.95
CA TYR A 130 -10.79 8.36 -5.18
C TYR A 130 -10.70 8.07 -3.69
N LEU A 131 -10.04 8.95 -2.94
CA LEU A 131 -10.20 9.12 -1.50
C LEU A 131 -10.52 10.60 -1.19
N PRO A 132 -11.24 10.93 -0.11
CA PRO A 132 -11.47 12.31 0.27
C PRO A 132 -10.19 13.18 0.28
N GLY A 133 -10.20 14.24 -0.52
CA GLY A 133 -9.15 15.27 -0.53
C GLY A 133 -9.37 16.34 0.54
N GLY A 134 -8.34 17.15 0.81
CA GLY A 134 -8.41 18.27 1.76
C GLY A 134 -8.58 17.87 3.23
N VAL A 135 -8.29 16.60 3.54
CA VAL A 135 -8.22 16.07 4.90
C VAL A 135 -6.87 15.39 5.13
N PRO A 136 -6.32 15.39 6.36
CA PRO A 136 -5.11 14.65 6.66
C PRO A 136 -5.31 13.14 6.41
N VAL A 137 -4.26 12.47 5.96
CA VAL A 137 -4.27 11.02 5.73
C VAL A 137 -3.07 10.36 6.36
N MET A 138 -3.25 9.09 6.73
CA MET A 138 -2.15 8.26 7.17
C MET A 138 -1.51 7.53 6.01
N ALA A 139 -0.21 7.75 5.80
CA ALA A 139 0.54 7.27 4.65
C ALA A 139 1.77 6.50 5.12
N GLY A 140 1.96 5.28 4.62
CA GLY A 140 3.12 4.47 4.98
C GLY A 140 2.93 3.00 4.68
N ILE A 141 3.74 2.16 5.31
CA ILE A 141 3.67 0.71 5.14
C ILE A 141 2.72 0.13 6.18
N ALA A 142 1.72 -0.62 5.73
CA ALA A 142 0.77 -1.35 6.53
C ALA A 142 1.15 -2.84 6.63
N SER A 143 1.04 -3.40 7.84
CA SER A 143 1.13 -4.83 8.12
C SER A 143 -0.03 -5.31 8.98
N THR A 144 -0.42 -6.57 8.83
CA THR A 144 -1.43 -7.23 9.68
C THR A 144 -0.84 -7.77 10.99
N ARG A 145 0.49 -7.71 11.14
CA ARG A 145 1.21 -8.09 12.36
C ARG A 145 2.00 -6.89 12.88
N PRO A 146 2.31 -6.85 14.19
CA PRO A 146 3.27 -5.88 14.70
C PRO A 146 4.57 -6.02 13.92
N VAL A 147 5.19 -4.90 13.54
CA VAL A 147 6.47 -4.93 12.84
C VAL A 147 7.53 -5.42 13.78
N HIS A 148 8.06 -6.58 13.43
CA HIS A 148 9.27 -7.14 13.99
C HIS A 148 10.40 -6.93 12.97
N GLU A 149 11.65 -7.19 13.36
CA GLU A 149 12.83 -7.05 12.50
C GLU A 149 12.65 -7.68 11.09
N SER A 150 11.97 -8.83 10.99
CA SER A 150 11.72 -9.53 9.72
C SER A 150 10.81 -8.79 8.72
N PHE A 151 10.02 -7.82 9.18
CA PHE A 151 9.21 -6.98 8.29
C PHE A 151 10.07 -5.98 7.49
N TRP A 152 11.14 -5.48 8.11
CA TRP A 152 12.10 -4.61 7.44
C TRP A 152 12.97 -5.37 6.43
N ASP A 153 13.13 -6.68 6.61
CA ASP A 153 13.81 -7.52 5.61
C ASP A 153 13.01 -7.61 4.31
N ALA A 154 11.67 -7.53 4.40
CA ALA A 154 10.77 -7.52 3.25
C ALA A 154 10.67 -6.11 2.63
N ALA A 155 10.35 -5.09 3.43
CA ALA A 155 10.24 -3.69 2.99
C ALA A 155 11.57 -2.95 3.21
N GLN A 156 12.39 -2.90 2.17
CA GLN A 156 13.78 -2.45 2.28
C GLN A 156 13.91 -0.93 2.30
N ASP A 157 13.10 -0.22 1.51
CA ASP A 157 13.11 1.24 1.44
C ASP A 157 11.68 1.79 1.44
N LEU A 158 11.42 2.75 2.34
CA LEU A 158 10.24 3.62 2.32
C LEU A 158 10.73 5.03 2.04
N ASP A 159 10.33 5.58 0.89
CA ASP A 159 10.54 6.97 0.55
C ASP A 159 9.21 7.72 0.64
N ILE A 160 9.24 8.94 1.17
CA ILE A 160 8.04 9.78 1.29
C ILE A 160 8.44 11.19 0.85
N ASP A 161 7.86 11.62 -0.26
CA ASP A 161 8.00 12.96 -0.80
C ASP A 161 6.71 13.75 -0.57
N VAL A 162 6.84 14.98 -0.10
CA VAL A 162 5.71 15.85 0.22
C VAL A 162 5.87 17.16 -0.53
N ASP A 163 4.80 17.59 -1.21
CA ASP A 163 4.77 18.84 -1.97
C ASP A 163 4.81 20.09 -1.07
#